data_AF-A0A1N6K278-F1
#
_entry.id   AF-A0A1N6K278-F1
#
_cell.length_a   1.000
_cell.length_b   1.000
_cell.length_c   1.000
_cell.angle_alpha   90.00
_cell.angle_beta   90.00
_cell.angle_gamma   90.00
#
_symmetry.space_group_name_H-M   'P 1'
#
loop_
_entity.id
_entity.type
_entity.pdbx_description
1 polymer ?
#
loop_
_entity_poly.entity_id
_entity_poly.type
_entity_poly.pdbx_seq_one_letter_code
_entity_poly.pdbx_strand_id
1 'polypeptide(L)'
;MQPDESPMTDDACRPFRDAQKDVETVREIPDTPQTRAPAYRLAFADPEFLWRDELRPVRLQLELLKPELLMREFGIESTIVLFGSARIPEEARRVEAATETLGRYARYYEEARRFARLMTEKSQTNGRHHVIVTGGGPGIMEAGNRGAAEAGGVSIGLNIVLPHEQAPNEYVTPDLCFNFHYFGIRKMHFLLRASAIAIFPGGFGTLDEMFEALTLIQTDRMDPVPFLLFGREFWERIINWEALAEVGTISREDLDLFTYVETAEEAVAAIENWQPPRKTDEAYGT
;
A
#
# COMPACT_ATOMS: atom_id res chain seq x y z
N MET A 1 22.22 26.36 -13.42
CA MET A 1 23.13 25.22 -13.62
C MET A 1 22.21 24.01 -13.74
N GLN A 2 21.91 23.62 -14.98
CA GLN A 2 21.02 22.48 -15.26
C GLN A 2 21.75 21.19 -14.85
N PRO A 3 21.07 20.21 -14.23
CA PRO A 3 21.64 18.90 -14.03
C PRO A 3 21.73 18.19 -15.39
N ASP A 4 22.87 17.55 -15.59
CA ASP A 4 23.24 16.78 -16.77
C ASP A 4 22.37 15.51 -16.87
N GLU A 5 21.36 15.52 -17.74
CA GLU A 5 20.62 14.33 -18.15
C GLU A 5 21.41 13.57 -19.22
N SER A 6 22.52 12.95 -18.81
CA SER A 6 23.15 11.89 -19.58
C SER A 6 22.71 10.54 -19.01
N PRO A 7 21.90 9.71 -19.72
CA PRO A 7 21.66 8.35 -19.27
C PRO A 7 23.01 7.62 -19.26
N MET A 8 23.37 7.05 -18.11
CA MET A 8 24.54 6.19 -17.96
C MET A 8 24.46 5.06 -19.00
N THR A 9 25.24 5.19 -20.07
CA THR A 9 25.36 4.20 -21.13
C THR A 9 26.28 3.10 -20.66
N ASP A 10 25.72 2.15 -19.90
CA ASP A 10 26.42 0.94 -19.46
C ASP A 10 26.39 -0.15 -20.55
N ASP A 11 26.73 0.23 -21.79
CA ASP A 11 26.73 -0.65 -22.99
C ASP A 11 28.06 -1.42 -23.14
N ALA A 12 29.00 -1.25 -22.19
CA ALA A 12 30.38 -1.70 -22.35
C ALA A 12 30.67 -3.14 -21.89
N CYS A 13 29.70 -3.90 -21.35
CA CYS A 13 29.99 -5.25 -20.85
C CYS A 13 28.80 -6.24 -20.83
N ARG A 14 27.96 -6.27 -21.87
CA ARG A 14 26.88 -7.29 -22.00
C ARG A 14 27.19 -8.28 -23.13
N PRO A 15 27.49 -9.56 -22.85
CA PRO A 15 27.75 -10.56 -23.89
C PRO A 15 26.49 -10.94 -24.69
N PHE A 16 25.30 -10.69 -24.14
CA PHE A 16 24.02 -10.92 -24.80
C PHE A 16 23.37 -9.61 -25.24
N ARG A 17 22.65 -9.65 -26.36
CA ARG A 17 21.93 -8.52 -26.95
C ARG A 17 20.75 -8.10 -26.06
N ASP A 18 20.38 -6.82 -26.11
CA ASP A 18 19.26 -6.26 -25.37
C ASP A 18 17.90 -6.63 -25.99
N ALA A 19 16.92 -6.95 -25.15
CA ALA A 19 15.59 -7.39 -25.57
C ALA A 19 14.81 -6.31 -26.34
N GLN A 20 15.01 -5.02 -26.05
CA GLN A 20 14.35 -3.92 -26.76
C GLN A 20 14.83 -3.84 -28.22
N LYS A 21 16.13 -4.05 -28.46
CA LYS A 21 16.73 -4.06 -29.79
C LYS A 21 16.11 -5.15 -30.69
N ASP A 22 15.74 -6.30 -30.12
CA ASP A 22 15.08 -7.38 -30.87
C ASP A 22 13.62 -7.04 -31.20
N VAL A 23 12.88 -6.39 -30.27
CA VAL A 23 11.51 -5.90 -30.55
C VAL A 23 11.50 -4.89 -31.70
N GLU A 24 12.47 -3.98 -31.72
CA GLU A 24 12.65 -3.02 -32.81
C GLU A 24 12.99 -3.70 -34.13
N THR A 25 13.96 -4.63 -34.11
CA THR A 25 14.39 -5.38 -35.30
C THR A 25 13.22 -6.12 -35.95
N VAL A 26 12.33 -6.74 -35.16
CA VAL A 26 11.17 -7.49 -35.69
C VAL A 26 10.19 -6.58 -36.46
N ARG A 27 10.11 -5.28 -36.14
CA ARG A 27 9.23 -4.32 -36.85
C ARG A 27 9.72 -3.99 -38.26
N GLU A 28 10.99 -4.23 -38.57
CA GLU A 28 11.61 -3.90 -39.86
C GLU A 28 11.63 -5.10 -40.84
N ILE A 29 11.19 -6.29 -40.38
CA ILE A 29 11.20 -7.52 -41.18
C ILE A 29 10.09 -7.48 -42.24
N PRO A 30 10.32 -8.05 -43.45
CA PRO A 30 9.29 -8.16 -44.48
C PRO A 30 7.98 -8.79 -43.97
N ASP A 31 6.88 -8.21 -44.42
CA ASP A 31 5.54 -8.65 -44.06
C ASP A 31 5.14 -9.91 -44.84
N THR A 32 5.06 -11.04 -44.14
CA THR A 32 4.77 -12.36 -44.70
C THR A 32 3.68 -13.05 -43.85
N PRO A 33 2.99 -14.08 -44.37
CA PRO A 33 2.03 -14.85 -43.56
C PRO A 33 2.64 -15.41 -42.27
N GLN A 34 3.92 -15.75 -42.28
CA GLN A 34 4.66 -16.25 -41.11
C GLN A 34 4.91 -15.14 -40.08
N THR A 35 5.34 -13.96 -40.53
CA THR A 35 5.66 -12.84 -39.61
C THR A 35 4.41 -12.22 -38.96
N ARG A 36 3.23 -12.40 -39.58
CA ARG A 36 1.92 -12.03 -39.00
C ARG A 36 1.37 -13.05 -38.01
N ALA A 37 1.86 -14.30 -38.03
CA ALA A 37 1.31 -15.36 -37.20
C ALA A 37 1.61 -15.10 -35.71
N PRO A 38 0.67 -15.36 -34.77
CA PRO A 38 0.91 -15.18 -33.34
C PRO A 38 2.15 -15.94 -32.83
N ALA A 39 2.40 -17.13 -33.39
CA ALA A 39 3.55 -17.97 -33.03
C ALA A 39 4.93 -17.34 -33.37
N TYR A 40 4.98 -16.32 -34.23
CA TYR A 40 6.22 -15.62 -34.57
C TYR A 40 6.53 -14.45 -33.61
N ARG A 41 5.54 -14.00 -32.83
CA ARG A 41 5.74 -12.89 -31.88
C ARG A 41 6.74 -13.31 -30.79
N LEU A 42 7.57 -12.35 -30.36
CA LEU A 42 8.48 -12.56 -29.24
C LEU A 42 7.67 -12.78 -27.95
N ALA A 43 7.91 -13.90 -27.25
CA ALA A 43 7.08 -14.31 -26.12
C ALA A 43 6.98 -13.27 -24.98
N PHE A 44 8.07 -12.53 -24.70
CA PHE A 44 8.09 -11.49 -23.67
C PHE A 44 7.39 -10.18 -24.09
N ALA A 45 7.08 -10.04 -25.38
CA ALA A 45 6.41 -8.88 -25.98
C ALA A 45 5.06 -9.25 -26.62
N ASP A 46 4.50 -10.42 -26.28
CA ASP A 46 3.21 -10.91 -26.77
C ASP A 46 2.15 -10.90 -25.63
N PRO A 47 1.27 -9.89 -25.58
CA PRO A 47 0.24 -9.81 -24.54
C PRO A 47 -0.71 -11.01 -24.55
N GLU A 48 -1.08 -11.53 -25.73
CA GLU A 48 -2.01 -12.66 -25.83
C GLU A 48 -1.41 -13.93 -25.21
N PHE A 49 -0.11 -14.15 -25.41
CA PHE A 49 0.62 -15.22 -24.74
C PHE A 49 0.67 -15.01 -23.21
N LEU A 50 0.97 -13.79 -22.76
CA LEU A 50 1.06 -13.47 -21.32
C LEU A 50 -0.30 -13.56 -20.60
N TRP A 51 -1.42 -13.35 -21.29
CA TRP A 51 -2.77 -13.44 -20.71
C TRP A 51 -3.26 -14.86 -20.48
N ARG A 52 -2.61 -15.86 -21.08
CA ARG A 52 -2.93 -17.27 -20.88
C ARG A 52 -2.87 -17.67 -19.41
N ASP A 53 -3.74 -18.59 -19.01
CA ASP A 53 -3.82 -19.05 -17.61
C ASP A 53 -2.53 -19.69 -17.13
N GLU A 54 -1.81 -20.40 -18.02
CA GLU A 54 -0.53 -21.04 -17.71
C GLU A 54 0.56 -20.02 -17.36
N LEU A 55 0.42 -18.76 -17.80
CA LEU A 55 1.36 -17.67 -17.56
C LEU A 55 0.97 -16.82 -16.34
N ARG A 56 -0.06 -17.23 -15.58
CA ARG A 56 -0.41 -16.59 -14.30
C ARG A 56 0.76 -16.47 -13.33
N PRO A 57 1.65 -17.48 -13.14
CA PRO A 57 2.82 -17.33 -12.26
C PRO A 57 3.77 -16.21 -12.70
N VAL A 58 3.94 -16.01 -14.01
CA VAL A 58 4.78 -14.92 -14.56
C VAL A 58 4.13 -13.56 -14.28
N ARG A 59 2.81 -13.44 -14.46
CA ARG A 59 2.08 -12.21 -14.14
C ARG A 59 2.15 -11.86 -12.64
N LEU A 60 2.00 -12.86 -11.76
CA LEU A 60 2.18 -12.69 -10.32
C LEU A 60 3.60 -12.20 -9.99
N GLN A 61 4.63 -12.77 -10.63
CA GLN A 61 6.01 -12.34 -10.47
C GLN A 61 6.21 -10.88 -10.92
N LEU A 62 5.62 -10.46 -12.03
CA LEU A 62 5.69 -9.08 -12.51
C LEU A 62 5.04 -8.10 -11.53
N GLU A 63 3.88 -8.43 -10.96
CA GLU A 63 3.22 -7.60 -9.94
C GLU A 63 3.98 -7.57 -8.61
N LEU A 64 4.75 -8.61 -8.28
CA LEU A 64 5.65 -8.58 -7.13
C LEU A 64 6.86 -7.67 -7.41
N LEU A 65 7.50 -7.83 -8.58
CA LEU A 65 8.77 -7.16 -8.89
C LEU A 65 8.63 -5.69 -9.26
N LYS A 66 7.61 -5.30 -10.05
CA LYS A 66 7.53 -3.93 -10.56
C LYS A 66 7.45 -2.87 -9.44
N PRO A 67 6.56 -2.99 -8.44
CA PRO A 67 6.51 -2.02 -7.35
C PRO A 67 7.78 -2.06 -6.49
N GLU A 68 8.31 -3.25 -6.23
CA GLU A 68 9.52 -3.43 -5.42
C GLU A 68 10.75 -2.75 -6.03
N LEU A 69 10.97 -2.95 -7.33
CA LEU A 69 12.10 -2.34 -8.05
C LEU A 69 11.96 -0.81 -8.09
N LEU A 70 10.78 -0.31 -8.43
CA LEU A 70 10.54 1.14 -8.55
C LEU A 70 10.61 1.85 -7.19
N MET A 71 10.04 1.26 -6.12
CA MET A 71 10.19 1.80 -4.76
C MET A 71 11.66 1.81 -4.31
N ARG A 72 12.43 0.77 -4.65
CA ARG A 72 13.86 0.71 -4.32
C ARG A 72 14.68 1.73 -5.10
N GLU A 73 14.40 1.93 -6.39
CA GLU A 73 15.03 2.97 -7.22
C GLU A 73 14.74 4.37 -6.68
N PHE A 74 13.51 4.59 -6.19
CA PHE A 74 13.12 5.83 -5.51
C PHE A 74 13.77 5.98 -4.12
N GLY A 75 14.30 4.89 -3.56
CA GLY A 75 14.97 4.86 -2.26
C GLY A 75 14.05 4.65 -1.06
N ILE A 76 12.82 4.15 -1.25
CA ILE A 76 11.88 3.89 -0.15
C ILE A 76 12.38 2.73 0.72
N GLU A 77 12.61 3.00 1.99
CA GLU A 77 13.11 2.02 2.98
C GLU A 77 12.01 1.52 3.88
N SER A 78 11.13 2.41 4.36
CA SER A 78 9.97 2.02 5.16
C SER A 78 8.75 2.89 4.88
N THR A 79 7.57 2.32 5.13
CA THR A 79 6.29 2.94 4.89
C THR A 79 5.44 3.01 6.15
N ILE A 80 4.50 3.95 6.18
CA ILE A 80 3.38 3.94 7.13
C ILE A 80 2.12 3.67 6.34
N VAL A 81 1.46 2.56 6.68
CA VAL A 81 0.28 2.09 5.96
C VAL A 81 -0.96 2.77 6.52
N LEU A 82 -1.73 3.45 5.67
CA LEU A 82 -3.02 4.03 6.05
C LEU A 82 -4.15 3.28 5.36
N PHE A 83 -5.02 2.68 6.17
CA PHE A 83 -6.28 2.08 5.73
C PHE A 83 -7.48 2.82 6.29
N GLY A 84 -8.56 2.87 5.53
CA GLY A 84 -9.80 3.49 5.97
C GLY A 84 -10.85 3.52 4.87
N SER A 85 -12.01 4.07 5.20
CA SER A 85 -13.13 4.16 4.25
C SER A 85 -12.80 5.03 3.04
N ALA A 86 -13.06 4.49 1.84
CA ALA A 86 -13.09 5.25 0.60
C ALA A 86 -14.29 6.22 0.50
N ARG A 87 -15.19 6.21 1.49
CA ARG A 87 -16.47 6.94 1.45
C ARG A 87 -16.55 8.08 2.46
N ILE A 88 -15.60 8.20 3.38
CA ILE A 88 -15.57 9.31 4.34
C ILE A 88 -15.14 10.56 3.57
N PRO A 89 -15.97 11.62 3.48
CA PRO A 89 -15.61 12.84 2.78
C PRO A 89 -14.69 13.72 3.62
N GLU A 90 -14.06 14.71 2.97
CA GLU A 90 -13.46 15.87 3.63
C GLU A 90 -14.51 16.59 4.50
N GLU A 91 -14.09 17.18 5.64
CA GLU A 91 -15.01 17.83 6.59
C GLU A 91 -15.85 18.94 5.92
N ALA A 92 -15.25 19.69 4.99
CA ALA A 92 -15.94 20.72 4.22
C ALA A 92 -17.11 20.16 3.37
N ARG A 93 -17.03 18.89 2.97
CA ARG A 93 -18.03 18.17 2.16
C ARG A 93 -18.82 17.15 2.98
N ARG A 94 -18.84 17.26 4.31
CA ARG A 94 -19.60 16.36 5.20
C ARG A 94 -21.07 16.17 4.82
N VAL A 95 -21.69 17.18 4.22
CA VAL A 95 -23.11 17.17 3.81
C VAL A 95 -23.33 16.31 2.57
N GLU A 96 -22.28 16.06 1.78
CA GLU A 96 -22.30 15.19 0.60
C GLU A 96 -22.14 13.70 0.98
N ALA A 97 -21.93 13.39 2.26
CA ALA A 97 -21.82 12.01 2.73
C ALA A 97 -23.09 11.22 2.40
N ALA A 98 -22.92 9.94 2.05
CA ALA A 98 -24.04 9.05 1.71
C ALA A 98 -25.08 8.91 2.85
N THR A 99 -24.68 9.13 4.10
CA THR A 99 -25.57 9.18 5.26
C THR A 99 -25.12 10.24 6.25
N GLU A 100 -26.05 10.80 7.05
CA GLU A 100 -25.71 11.73 8.13
C GLU A 100 -24.72 11.11 9.12
N THR A 101 -24.89 9.83 9.43
CA THR A 101 -24.00 9.07 10.31
C THR A 101 -22.58 9.03 9.75
N LEU A 102 -22.42 8.79 8.44
CA LEU A 102 -21.11 8.83 7.78
C LEU A 102 -20.49 10.23 7.81
N GLY A 103 -21.31 11.28 7.68
CA GLY A 103 -20.86 12.67 7.81
C GLY A 103 -20.23 12.99 9.17
N ARG A 104 -20.62 12.29 10.26
CA ARG A 104 -19.98 12.44 11.59
C ARG A 104 -18.54 11.91 11.63
N TYR A 105 -18.18 11.04 10.70
CA TYR A 105 -16.82 10.51 10.56
C TYR A 105 -15.93 11.38 9.68
N ALA A 106 -16.43 12.48 9.09
CA ALA A 106 -15.64 13.37 8.25
C ALA A 106 -14.41 13.97 8.97
N ARG A 107 -14.49 14.12 10.31
CA ARG A 107 -13.34 14.49 11.15
C ARG A 107 -12.11 13.59 10.96
N TYR A 108 -12.31 12.29 10.68
CA TYR A 108 -11.21 11.35 10.48
C TYR A 108 -10.47 11.58 9.16
N TYR A 109 -11.09 12.24 8.18
CA TYR A 109 -10.37 12.70 6.99
C TYR A 109 -9.29 13.71 7.39
N GLU A 110 -9.63 14.70 8.22
CA GLU A 110 -8.66 15.71 8.67
C GLU A 110 -7.60 15.10 9.58
N GLU A 111 -7.97 14.16 10.46
CA GLU A 111 -6.99 13.45 11.29
C GLU A 111 -6.02 12.61 10.44
N ALA A 112 -6.50 11.91 9.41
CA ALA A 112 -5.65 11.14 8.49
C ALA A 112 -4.68 12.06 7.72
N ARG A 113 -5.18 13.19 7.21
CA ARG A 113 -4.38 14.20 6.51
C ARG A 113 -3.33 14.82 7.43
N ARG A 114 -3.72 15.21 8.65
CA ARG A 114 -2.82 15.78 9.65
C ARG A 114 -1.76 14.78 10.09
N PHE A 115 -2.15 13.54 10.37
CA PHE A 115 -1.24 12.45 10.73
C PHE A 115 -0.20 12.21 9.64
N ALA A 116 -0.64 12.06 8.39
CA ALA A 116 0.26 11.89 7.25
C ALA A 116 1.21 13.06 7.07
N ARG A 117 0.73 14.30 7.23
CA ARG A 117 1.55 15.51 7.17
C ARG A 117 2.63 15.51 8.26
N LEU A 118 2.27 15.25 9.52
CA LEU A 118 3.21 15.24 10.65
C LEU A 118 4.29 14.18 10.49
N MET A 119 3.92 12.96 10.08
CA MET A 119 4.88 11.88 9.84
C MET A 119 5.81 12.20 8.68
N THR A 120 5.29 12.82 7.62
CA THR A 120 6.09 13.25 6.47
C THR A 120 7.07 14.36 6.85
N GLU A 121 6.61 15.40 7.56
CA GLU A 121 7.49 16.49 8.04
C GLU A 121 8.64 15.95 8.90
N LYS A 122 8.40 14.89 9.69
CA LYS A 122 9.45 14.21 10.47
C LYS A 122 10.40 13.37 9.60
N SER A 123 9.91 12.73 8.55
CA SER A 123 10.74 11.89 7.66
C SER A 123 11.53 12.67 6.61
N GLN A 124 11.18 13.93 6.34
CA GLN A 124 11.81 14.82 5.35
C GLN A 124 13.35 14.90 5.45
N THR A 125 13.95 14.65 6.61
CA THR A 125 15.42 14.67 6.79
C THR A 125 16.14 13.73 5.81
N ASN A 126 15.52 12.61 5.43
CA ASN A 126 16.02 11.74 4.36
C ASN A 126 14.96 11.31 3.35
N GLY A 127 13.66 11.50 3.61
CA GLY A 127 12.55 11.22 2.68
C GLY A 127 12.38 9.74 2.33
N ARG A 128 13.07 8.83 3.03
CA ARG A 128 13.17 7.40 2.68
C ARG A 128 12.43 6.50 3.67
N HIS A 129 12.24 6.95 4.90
CA HIS A 129 11.50 6.21 5.93
C HIS A 129 10.12 6.81 6.16
N HIS A 130 9.23 6.01 6.73
CA HIS A 130 7.89 6.42 7.13
C HIS A 130 7.09 7.09 6.00
N VAL A 131 7.34 6.66 4.75
CA VAL A 131 6.64 7.19 3.58
C VAL A 131 5.20 6.71 3.60
N ILE A 132 4.25 7.63 3.41
CA ILE A 132 2.83 7.30 3.48
C ILE A 132 2.46 6.41 2.29
N VAL A 133 1.86 5.25 2.58
CA VAL A 133 1.31 4.33 1.58
C VAL A 133 -0.17 4.09 1.84
N THR A 134 -0.98 4.18 0.78
CA THR A 134 -2.42 3.97 0.84
C THR A 134 -2.88 3.13 -0.36
N GLY A 135 -4.17 2.78 -0.39
CA GLY A 135 -4.77 2.13 -1.55
C GLY A 135 -5.02 3.04 -2.77
N GLY A 136 -4.64 4.32 -2.69
CA GLY A 136 -4.71 5.28 -3.80
C GLY A 136 -6.13 5.72 -4.19
N GLY A 137 -7.16 5.33 -3.43
CA GLY A 137 -8.54 5.74 -3.67
C GLY A 137 -8.93 7.05 -2.99
N PRO A 138 -10.22 7.43 -3.02
CA PRO A 138 -10.75 8.61 -2.33
C PRO A 138 -10.86 8.40 -0.81
N GLY A 139 -11.36 9.41 -0.10
CA GLY A 139 -11.65 9.35 1.33
C GLY A 139 -10.38 9.32 2.19
N ILE A 140 -10.31 8.41 3.17
CA ILE A 140 -9.15 8.36 4.08
C ILE A 140 -7.83 8.12 3.33
N MET A 141 -7.87 7.32 2.26
CA MET A 141 -6.68 7.07 1.44
C MET A 141 -6.16 8.35 0.80
N GLU A 142 -7.06 9.13 0.19
CA GLU A 142 -6.75 10.44 -0.36
C GLU A 142 -6.25 11.40 0.72
N ALA A 143 -6.89 11.44 1.88
CA ALA A 143 -6.46 12.28 3.00
C ALA A 143 -5.01 12.03 3.38
N GLY A 144 -4.62 10.75 3.47
CA GLY A 144 -3.24 10.34 3.73
C GLY A 144 -2.26 10.80 2.65
N ASN A 145 -2.56 10.54 1.38
CA ASN A 145 -1.70 10.97 0.27
C ASN A 145 -1.59 12.51 0.22
N ARG A 146 -2.71 13.21 0.41
CA ARG A 146 -2.78 14.68 0.45
C ARG A 146 -1.96 15.28 1.57
N GLY A 147 -2.04 14.72 2.79
CA GLY A 147 -1.24 15.18 3.92
C GLY A 147 0.26 15.11 3.67
N ALA A 148 0.72 14.00 3.06
CA ALA A 148 2.11 13.83 2.67
C ALA A 148 2.53 14.82 1.56
N ALA A 149 1.69 14.99 0.53
CA ALA A 149 1.95 15.92 -0.56
C ALA A 149 2.03 17.38 -0.07
N GLU A 150 1.17 17.78 0.86
CA GLU A 150 1.16 19.13 1.46
C GLU A 150 2.38 19.40 2.35
N ALA A 151 2.97 18.35 2.94
CA ALA A 151 4.27 18.42 3.61
C ALA A 151 5.45 18.46 2.64
N GLY A 152 5.21 18.43 1.33
CA GLY A 152 6.25 18.39 0.29
C GLY A 152 6.99 17.05 0.20
N GLY A 153 6.43 15.98 0.77
CA GLY A 153 6.99 14.64 0.66
C GLY A 153 6.36 13.83 -0.47
N VAL A 154 6.84 12.60 -0.63
CA VAL A 154 6.26 11.65 -1.58
C VAL A 154 5.25 10.74 -0.92
N SER A 155 4.31 10.22 -1.69
CA SER A 155 3.29 9.28 -1.20
C SER A 155 3.00 8.19 -2.22
N ILE A 156 2.74 6.99 -1.72
CA ILE A 156 2.58 5.77 -2.53
C ILE A 156 1.08 5.45 -2.63
N GLY A 157 0.65 5.08 -3.84
CA GLY A 157 -0.69 4.58 -4.12
C GLY A 157 -0.61 3.16 -4.66
N LEU A 158 -1.13 2.20 -3.90
CA LEU A 158 -1.28 0.82 -4.36
C LEU A 158 -2.74 0.62 -4.80
N ASN A 159 -3.07 1.01 -6.03
CA ASN A 159 -4.42 0.89 -6.61
C ASN A 159 -4.72 -0.54 -7.07
N ILE A 160 -5.99 -0.84 -7.33
CA ILE A 160 -6.40 -2.12 -7.90
C ILE A 160 -7.47 -1.93 -8.95
N VAL A 161 -7.43 -2.74 -10.01
CA VAL A 161 -8.46 -2.74 -11.05
C VAL A 161 -9.79 -3.25 -10.47
N LEU A 162 -10.82 -2.40 -10.50
CA LEU A 162 -12.18 -2.72 -10.08
C LEU A 162 -13.18 -2.49 -11.23
N PRO A 163 -14.35 -3.18 -11.26
CA PRO A 163 -15.35 -3.02 -12.33
C PRO A 163 -15.90 -1.60 -12.49
N HIS A 164 -15.90 -0.83 -11.41
CA HIS A 164 -16.20 0.60 -11.43
C HIS A 164 -14.89 1.31 -11.09
N GLU A 165 -14.22 1.80 -12.12
CA GLU A 165 -12.89 2.37 -12.02
C GLU A 165 -12.91 3.66 -11.20
N GLN A 166 -12.10 3.71 -10.15
CA GLN A 166 -11.77 4.95 -9.45
C GLN A 166 -10.40 5.36 -9.96
N ALA A 167 -10.32 6.53 -10.60
CA ALA A 167 -9.03 7.13 -10.89
C ALA A 167 -8.24 7.25 -9.56
N PRO A 168 -6.92 6.99 -9.57
CA PRO A 168 -6.10 7.24 -8.40
C PRO A 168 -6.26 8.70 -7.97
N ASN A 169 -6.23 8.95 -6.66
CA ASN A 169 -6.29 10.32 -6.18
C ASN A 169 -5.06 11.12 -6.65
N GLU A 170 -5.25 12.43 -6.89
CA GLU A 170 -4.25 13.29 -7.53
C GLU A 170 -3.04 13.62 -6.64
N TYR A 171 -3.04 13.18 -5.38
CA TYR A 171 -1.97 13.43 -4.41
C TYR A 171 -0.94 12.31 -4.32
N VAL A 172 -1.20 11.17 -4.98
CA VAL A 172 -0.20 10.11 -5.13
C VAL A 172 0.94 10.61 -6.01
N THR A 173 2.19 10.32 -5.62
CA THR A 173 3.34 10.62 -6.48
C THR A 173 3.26 9.79 -7.77
N PRO A 174 3.28 10.39 -8.98
CA PRO A 174 3.04 9.66 -10.23
C PRO A 174 3.92 8.42 -10.42
N ASP A 175 5.21 8.51 -10.10
CA ASP A 175 6.16 7.40 -10.23
C ASP A 175 5.97 6.29 -9.18
N LEU A 176 5.15 6.53 -8.15
CA LEU A 176 4.79 5.62 -7.07
C LEU A 176 3.29 5.27 -7.06
N CYS A 177 2.62 5.44 -8.20
CA CYS A 177 1.23 5.07 -8.42
C CYS A 177 1.16 3.71 -9.14
N PHE A 178 0.97 2.64 -8.36
CA PHE A 178 0.95 1.27 -8.86
C PHE A 178 -0.49 0.78 -9.03
N ASN A 179 -0.77 0.05 -10.11
CA ASN A 179 -2.08 -0.54 -10.35
C ASN A 179 -1.97 -2.07 -10.42
N PHE A 180 -2.62 -2.75 -9.48
CA PHE A 180 -2.59 -4.20 -9.33
C PHE A 180 -3.79 -4.87 -9.99
N HIS A 181 -3.62 -6.14 -10.37
CA HIS A 181 -4.72 -7.02 -10.75
C HIS A 181 -4.98 -8.06 -9.66
N TYR A 182 -3.95 -8.54 -8.96
CA TYR A 182 -4.11 -9.54 -7.89
C TYR A 182 -4.14 -8.89 -6.51
N PHE A 183 -5.27 -9.06 -5.79
CA PHE A 183 -5.42 -8.59 -4.40
C PHE A 183 -4.32 -9.09 -3.48
N GLY A 184 -3.95 -10.38 -3.55
CA GLY A 184 -2.95 -10.95 -2.64
C GLY A 184 -1.57 -10.31 -2.77
N ILE A 185 -1.14 -9.96 -3.99
CA ILE A 185 0.16 -9.29 -4.20
C ILE A 185 0.11 -7.85 -3.72
N ARG A 186 -1.02 -7.16 -3.94
CA ARG A 186 -1.24 -5.81 -3.40
C ARG A 186 -1.18 -5.78 -1.87
N LYS A 187 -1.84 -6.73 -1.21
CA LYS A 187 -1.85 -6.90 0.25
C LYS A 187 -0.44 -7.09 0.80
N MET A 188 0.32 -7.98 0.16
CA MET A 188 1.73 -8.20 0.48
C MET A 188 2.56 -6.91 0.41
N HIS A 189 2.40 -6.09 -0.64
CA HIS A 189 3.14 -4.82 -0.79
C HIS A 189 2.83 -3.77 0.27
N PHE A 190 1.64 -3.77 0.88
CA PHE A 190 1.39 -2.90 2.03
C PHE A 190 2.30 -3.25 3.19
N LEU A 191 2.53 -4.55 3.43
CA LEU A 191 3.18 -5.05 4.64
C LEU A 191 4.70 -5.24 4.50
N LEU A 192 5.21 -5.46 3.28
CA LEU A 192 6.63 -5.70 3.01
C LEU A 192 7.59 -4.65 3.59
N ARG A 193 7.13 -3.40 3.69
CA ARG A 193 7.93 -2.25 4.18
C ARG A 193 7.26 -1.53 5.36
N ALA A 194 6.17 -2.08 5.89
CA ALA A 194 5.40 -1.42 6.92
C ALA A 194 6.26 -1.24 8.18
N SER A 195 6.38 0.00 8.62
CA SER A 195 7.00 0.39 9.91
C SER A 195 5.98 0.84 10.93
N ALA A 196 4.75 1.12 10.51
CA ALA A 196 3.57 1.34 11.32
C ALA A 196 2.32 1.16 10.46
N ILE A 197 1.21 0.81 11.09
CA ILE A 197 -0.09 0.61 10.44
C ILE A 197 -1.13 1.46 11.17
N ALA A 198 -1.83 2.32 10.44
CA ALA A 198 -2.90 3.17 10.94
C ALA A 198 -4.23 2.80 10.28
N ILE A 199 -5.18 2.33 11.07
CA ILE A 199 -6.51 1.91 10.64
C ILE A 199 -7.53 2.94 11.10
N PHE A 200 -8.15 3.62 10.13
CA PHE A 200 -9.26 4.54 10.34
C PHE A 200 -10.61 3.84 10.12
N PRO A 201 -11.72 4.41 10.61
CA PRO A 201 -13.05 3.84 10.40
C PRO A 201 -13.32 3.51 8.93
N GLY A 202 -13.80 2.28 8.70
CA GLY A 202 -13.77 1.65 7.39
C GLY A 202 -14.82 0.56 7.20
N GLY A 203 -14.90 0.06 5.97
CA GLY A 203 -15.79 -1.04 5.59
C GLY A 203 -15.04 -2.36 5.44
N PHE A 204 -15.55 -3.25 4.58
CA PHE A 204 -14.96 -4.57 4.36
C PHE A 204 -13.49 -4.55 3.95
N GLY A 205 -13.09 -3.66 3.03
CA GLY A 205 -11.68 -3.57 2.63
C GLY A 205 -10.77 -3.20 3.79
N THR A 206 -11.19 -2.28 4.66
CA THR A 206 -10.42 -1.91 5.85
C THR A 206 -10.34 -3.03 6.87
N LEU A 207 -11.45 -3.75 7.09
CA LEU A 207 -11.50 -4.89 8.00
C LEU A 207 -10.64 -6.05 7.51
N ASP A 208 -10.69 -6.34 6.20
CA ASP A 208 -9.87 -7.36 5.55
C ASP A 208 -8.37 -7.11 5.79
N GLU A 209 -7.88 -5.90 5.50
CA GLU A 209 -6.48 -5.55 5.73
C GLU A 209 -6.10 -5.52 7.22
N MET A 210 -7.02 -5.06 8.09
CA MET A 210 -6.78 -5.02 9.54
C MET A 210 -6.62 -6.43 10.11
N PHE A 211 -7.55 -7.35 9.80
CA PHE A 211 -7.48 -8.72 10.29
C PHE A 211 -6.31 -9.48 9.67
N GLU A 212 -5.99 -9.28 8.39
CA GLU A 212 -4.81 -9.90 7.77
C GLU A 212 -3.52 -9.48 8.49
N ALA A 213 -3.32 -8.18 8.70
CA ALA A 213 -2.12 -7.69 9.38
C ALA A 213 -2.05 -8.16 10.84
N LEU A 214 -3.15 -8.12 11.59
CA LEU A 214 -3.20 -8.65 12.96
C LEU A 214 -2.88 -10.14 13.00
N THR A 215 -3.45 -10.96 12.10
CA THR A 215 -3.15 -12.40 12.03
C THR A 215 -1.68 -12.67 11.67
N LEU A 216 -1.08 -11.89 10.78
CA LEU A 216 0.33 -12.04 10.43
C LEU A 216 1.27 -11.72 11.60
N ILE A 217 0.95 -10.68 12.38
CA ILE A 217 1.71 -10.32 13.59
C ILE A 217 1.50 -11.39 14.68
N GLN A 218 0.24 -11.77 14.94
CA GLN A 218 -0.13 -12.79 15.91
C GLN A 218 0.64 -14.10 15.66
N THR A 219 0.69 -14.55 14.40
CA THR A 219 1.33 -15.81 14.01
C THR A 219 2.86 -15.72 13.81
N ASP A 220 3.49 -14.60 14.18
CA ASP A 220 4.93 -14.32 13.99
C ASP A 220 5.41 -14.50 12.53
N ARG A 221 4.50 -14.29 11.57
CA ARG A 221 4.81 -14.26 10.13
C ARG A 221 5.24 -12.88 9.66
N MET A 222 5.00 -11.86 10.49
CA MET A 222 5.44 -10.48 10.33
C MET A 222 5.93 -9.98 11.68
N ASP A 223 7.05 -9.24 11.69
CA ASP A 223 7.51 -8.59 12.92
C ASP A 223 6.47 -7.57 13.42
N PRO A 224 6.29 -7.44 14.74
CA PRO A 224 5.35 -6.48 15.28
C PRO A 224 5.76 -5.06 14.91
N VAL A 225 4.77 -4.21 14.64
CA VAL A 225 4.91 -2.78 14.35
C VAL A 225 3.83 -2.01 15.12
N PRO A 226 4.00 -0.70 15.37
CA PRO A 226 2.92 0.11 15.91
C PRO A 226 1.64 -0.06 15.08
N PHE A 227 0.58 -0.55 15.72
CA PHE A 227 -0.72 -0.81 15.09
C PHE A 227 -1.78 0.08 15.75
N LEU A 228 -2.26 1.07 15.00
CA LEU A 228 -3.08 2.16 15.54
C LEU A 228 -4.51 2.04 15.03
N LEU A 229 -5.47 2.00 15.94
CA LEU A 229 -6.90 2.07 15.64
C LEU A 229 -7.42 3.47 15.95
N PHE A 230 -7.75 4.24 14.91
CA PHE A 230 -8.35 5.57 15.08
C PHE A 230 -9.82 5.47 15.43
N GLY A 231 -10.23 6.13 16.51
CA GLY A 231 -11.63 6.27 16.89
C GLY A 231 -12.19 5.05 17.62
N ARG A 232 -11.85 4.90 18.90
CA ARG A 232 -12.20 3.75 19.74
C ARG A 232 -13.68 3.40 19.69
N GLU A 233 -14.55 4.40 19.79
CA GLU A 233 -16.01 4.24 19.79
C GLU A 233 -16.51 3.49 18.55
N PHE A 234 -15.89 3.71 17.39
CA PHE A 234 -16.27 3.01 16.16
C PHE A 234 -16.00 1.51 16.27
N TRP A 235 -14.79 1.14 16.68
CA TRP A 235 -14.31 -0.24 16.72
C TRP A 235 -15.03 -1.06 17.78
N GLU A 236 -15.16 -0.54 19.00
CA GLU A 236 -15.87 -1.22 20.10
C GLU A 236 -17.36 -1.41 19.81
N ARG A 237 -17.94 -0.58 18.93
CA ARG A 237 -19.33 -0.75 18.49
C ARG A 237 -19.49 -1.89 17.48
N ILE A 238 -18.49 -2.15 16.64
CA ILE A 238 -18.60 -3.15 15.56
C ILE A 238 -17.94 -4.49 15.90
N ILE A 239 -16.97 -4.50 16.82
CA ILE A 239 -16.24 -5.69 17.23
C ILE A 239 -16.16 -5.72 18.75
N ASN A 240 -16.59 -6.83 19.33
CA ASN A 240 -16.42 -7.10 20.75
C ASN A 240 -15.18 -7.99 20.95
N TRP A 241 -14.03 -7.34 21.16
CA TRP A 241 -12.75 -8.02 21.33
C TRP A 241 -12.69 -8.91 22.57
N GLU A 242 -13.27 -8.44 23.68
CA GLU A 242 -13.36 -9.22 24.93
C GLU A 242 -14.12 -10.52 24.71
N ALA A 243 -15.23 -10.50 23.95
CA ALA A 243 -15.96 -11.71 23.63
C ALA A 243 -15.12 -12.72 22.82
N LEU A 244 -14.24 -12.26 21.92
CA LEU A 244 -13.34 -13.14 21.18
C LEU A 244 -12.32 -13.83 22.10
N ALA A 245 -11.78 -13.08 23.07
CA ALA A 245 -10.84 -13.58 24.07
C ALA A 245 -11.52 -14.50 25.10
N GLU A 246 -12.72 -14.14 25.57
CA GLU A 246 -13.52 -14.93 26.52
C GLU A 246 -13.93 -16.30 25.94
N VAL A 247 -14.30 -16.34 24.67
CA VAL A 247 -14.63 -17.60 23.96
C VAL A 247 -13.36 -18.40 23.62
N GLY A 248 -12.17 -17.79 23.72
CA GLY A 248 -10.89 -18.44 23.45
C GLY A 248 -10.53 -18.55 21.97
N THR A 249 -11.08 -17.69 21.12
CA THR A 249 -10.72 -17.62 19.69
C THR A 249 -9.46 -16.78 19.43
N ILE A 250 -9.08 -15.94 20.39
CA ILE A 250 -7.81 -15.22 20.48
C ILE A 250 -7.32 -15.28 21.93
N SER A 251 -6.03 -15.05 22.15
CA SER A 251 -5.46 -14.90 23.50
C SER A 251 -5.84 -13.54 24.10
N ARG A 252 -5.66 -13.35 25.41
CA ARG A 252 -5.88 -12.03 26.03
C ARG A 252 -4.74 -11.07 25.65
N GLU A 253 -3.55 -11.59 25.47
CA GLU A 253 -2.35 -10.88 25.03
C GLU A 253 -2.51 -10.36 23.59
N ASP A 254 -3.33 -10.99 22.75
CA ASP A 254 -3.62 -10.50 21.39
C ASP A 254 -4.33 -9.13 21.39
N LEU A 255 -4.97 -8.76 22.51
CA LEU A 255 -5.58 -7.44 22.68
C LEU A 255 -4.55 -6.31 22.82
N ASP A 256 -3.30 -6.66 23.14
CA ASP A 256 -2.18 -5.71 23.23
C ASP A 256 -1.52 -5.46 21.85
N LEU A 257 -1.96 -6.15 20.80
CA LEU A 257 -1.41 -6.00 19.44
C LEU A 257 -1.72 -4.63 18.82
N PHE A 258 -2.73 -3.92 19.31
CA PHE A 258 -3.15 -2.63 18.78
C PHE A 258 -3.38 -1.59 19.87
N THR A 259 -3.29 -0.32 19.50
CA THR A 259 -3.51 0.81 20.39
C THR A 259 -4.56 1.74 19.80
N TYR A 260 -5.53 2.16 20.62
CA TYR A 260 -6.50 3.18 20.22
C TYR A 260 -5.90 4.57 20.29
N VAL A 261 -6.22 5.39 19.29
CA VAL A 261 -5.84 6.81 19.20
C VAL A 261 -7.02 7.63 18.69
N GLU A 262 -7.13 8.89 19.11
CA GLU A 262 -8.20 9.79 18.68
C GLU A 262 -7.67 10.93 17.80
N THR A 263 -6.38 11.26 17.92
CA THR A 263 -5.75 12.38 17.19
C THR A 263 -4.46 11.99 16.49
N ALA A 264 -4.11 12.77 15.47
CA ALA A 264 -2.83 12.68 14.78
C ALA A 264 -1.63 12.77 15.73
N GLU A 265 -1.68 13.67 16.73
CA GLU A 265 -0.62 13.83 17.72
C GLU A 265 -0.45 12.59 18.60
N GLU A 266 -1.55 12.00 19.07
CA GLU A 266 -1.51 10.75 19.84
C GLU A 266 -0.92 9.61 19.01
N ALA A 267 -1.29 9.50 17.74
CA ALA A 267 -0.74 8.49 16.83
C ALA A 267 0.77 8.65 16.61
N VAL A 268 1.24 9.88 16.39
CA VAL A 268 2.67 10.20 16.29
C VAL A 268 3.39 9.81 17.57
N ALA A 269 2.86 10.22 18.72
CA ALA A 269 3.47 9.90 20.02
C ALA A 269 3.49 8.39 20.30
N ALA A 270 2.44 7.66 19.88
CA ALA A 270 2.38 6.22 20.00
C ALA A 270 3.48 5.53 19.18
N ILE A 271 3.75 5.99 17.96
CA ILE A 271 4.84 5.47 17.10
C ILE A 271 6.21 5.78 17.71
N GLU A 272 6.43 7.02 18.15
CA GLU A 272 7.74 7.46 18.68
C GLU A 272 8.13 6.78 19.99
N ASN A 273 7.15 6.47 20.84
CA ASN A 273 7.37 5.82 22.13
C ASN A 273 7.15 4.30 22.07
N TRP A 274 6.88 3.74 20.89
CA TRP A 274 6.60 2.32 20.74
C TRP A 274 7.84 1.49 21.07
N GLN A 275 7.62 0.43 21.84
CA GLN A 275 8.64 -0.57 22.12
C GLN A 275 8.14 -1.91 21.59
N PRO A 276 9.00 -2.68 20.89
CA PRO A 276 8.60 -3.97 20.38
C PRO A 276 8.19 -4.88 21.54
N PRO A 277 7.04 -5.59 21.42
CA PRO A 277 6.64 -6.56 22.43
C PRO A 277 7.73 -7.62 22.55
N ARG A 278 8.03 -8.00 23.79
CA ARG A 278 9.07 -8.97 24.10
C ARG A 278 8.61 -10.32 23.56
N LYS A 279 9.25 -10.86 22.51
CA LYS A 279 8.93 -12.20 21.98
C LYS A 279 9.05 -13.20 23.15
N THR A 280 7.93 -13.74 23.59
CA THR A 280 7.90 -14.86 24.53
C THR A 280 8.07 -16.14 23.71
N ASP A 281 9.23 -16.80 23.86
CA ASP A 281 9.58 -18.03 23.14
C ASP A 281 8.66 -19.24 23.46
N GLU A 282 7.53 -19.05 24.15
CA GLU A 282 6.69 -20.14 24.68
C GLU A 282 5.28 -20.23 24.06
N ALA A 283 4.86 -19.32 23.20
CA ALA A 283 3.44 -19.14 22.90
C ALA A 283 2.91 -19.86 21.65
N TYR A 284 3.40 -21.06 21.29
CA TYR A 284 2.64 -22.00 20.42
C TYR A 284 2.96 -23.46 20.77
N GLY A 285 2.78 -23.82 22.04
CA GLY A 285 2.70 -25.22 22.47
C GLY A 285 1.26 -25.72 22.34
N THR A 286 1.04 -26.59 21.33
CA THR A 286 -0.07 -27.56 21.12
C THR A 286 -1.37 -27.40 21.88
#